data_AF-A0A2B7YHX9-F1
#
_entry.id   AF-A0A2B7YHX9-F1
#
_cell.length_a   1.000
_cell.length_b   1.000
_cell.length_c   1.000
_cell.angle_alpha   90.00
_cell.angle_beta   90.00
_cell.angle_gamma   90.00
#
_symmetry.space_group_name_H-M   'P 1'
#
loop_
_entity.id
_entity.type
_entity.pdbx_description
1 polymer ?
#
loop_
_entity_poly.entity_id
_entity_poly.type
_entity_poly.pdbx_seq_one_letter_code
_entity_poly.pdbx_strand_id
1 'polypeptide(L)'
;MTEAINRFAPNAKPIETSKGKVIYSNNETGVSVVYDKNRNYFRIEDTTKPCGRNYLDINGNDMNNEIVNGKQRGRNRADYQKVTHFNNTD
;
A
#
# COMPACT_ATOMS: atom_id res chain seq x y z
N MET A 1 3.55 -10.28 4.98
CA MET A 1 2.75 -9.08 5.35
C MET A 1 3.10 -8.53 6.72
N THR A 2 3.46 -9.40 7.67
CA THR A 2 3.75 -9.05 9.06
C THR A 2 4.76 -7.91 9.21
N GLU A 3 5.85 -7.94 8.43
CA GLU A 3 6.87 -6.89 8.41
C GLU A 3 6.31 -5.51 8.04
N ALA A 4 5.40 -5.45 7.06
CA ALA A 4 4.78 -4.19 6.64
C ALA A 4 3.87 -3.63 7.75
N ILE A 5 3.14 -4.48 8.47
CA ILE A 5 2.32 -4.05 9.62
C ILE A 5 3.24 -3.48 10.70
N ASN A 6 4.28 -4.21 11.09
CA ASN A 6 5.21 -3.76 12.13
C ASN A 6 5.89 -2.43 11.78
N ARG A 7 6.15 -2.18 10.50
CA ARG A 7 6.79 -0.95 10.02
C ARG A 7 5.81 0.23 9.91
N PHE A 8 4.65 0.04 9.29
CA PHE A 8 3.77 1.15 8.91
C PHE A 8 2.60 1.35 9.88
N ALA A 9 2.12 0.28 10.50
CA ALA A 9 1.01 0.31 11.44
C ALA A 9 1.31 -0.53 12.70
N PRO A 10 2.40 -0.21 13.42
CA PRO A 10 2.76 -0.93 14.64
C PRO A 10 1.62 -0.87 15.65
N ASN A 11 1.36 -2.00 16.32
CA ASN A 11 0.29 -2.16 17.31
C ASN A 11 -1.14 -1.93 16.79
N ALA A 12 -1.33 -1.72 15.49
CA ALA A 12 -2.65 -1.56 14.92
C ALA A 12 -3.45 -2.87 15.04
N LYS A 13 -4.72 -2.74 15.43
CA LYS A 13 -5.65 -3.87 15.47
C LYS A 13 -6.26 -4.08 14.07
N PRO A 14 -6.41 -5.33 13.62
CA PRO A 14 -7.06 -5.61 12.35
C PRO A 14 -8.52 -5.19 12.37
N ILE A 15 -8.96 -4.48 11.33
CA ILE A 15 -10.36 -4.16 11.07
C ILE A 15 -10.79 -4.93 9.83
N GLU A 16 -11.71 -5.86 9.99
CA GLU A 16 -12.32 -6.56 8.85
C GLU A 16 -13.42 -5.72 8.22
N THR A 17 -13.46 -5.70 6.89
CA THR A 17 -14.51 -5.05 6.12
C THR A 17 -15.45 -6.08 5.53
N SER A 18 -16.71 -5.68 5.29
CA SER A 18 -17.72 -6.51 4.62
C SER A 18 -17.32 -6.97 3.21
N LYS A 19 -16.31 -6.34 2.60
CA LYS A 19 -15.78 -6.67 1.27
C LYS A 19 -14.58 -7.61 1.30
N GLY A 20 -14.28 -8.24 2.45
CA GLY A 20 -13.19 -9.21 2.58
C GLY A 20 -11.80 -8.59 2.66
N LYS A 21 -11.70 -7.29 3.01
CA LYS A 21 -10.40 -6.66 3.32
C LYS A 21 -10.14 -6.66 4.82
N VAL A 22 -8.87 -6.75 5.20
CA VAL A 22 -8.38 -6.50 6.56
C VAL A 22 -7.50 -5.26 6.53
N ILE A 23 -7.78 -4.29 7.41
CA ILE A 23 -7.10 -3.00 7.44
C ILE A 23 -6.38 -2.84 8.78
N TYR A 24 -5.12 -2.45 8.73
CA TYR A 24 -4.30 -2.05 9.87
C TYR A 24 -3.95 -0.58 9.69
N SER A 25 -4.55 0.30 10.47
CA SER A 25 -4.40 1.75 10.31
C SER A 25 -3.52 2.35 11.39
N ASN A 26 -2.56 3.17 10.97
CA ASN A 26 -1.85 4.10 11.83
C ASN A 26 -2.41 5.50 11.65
N ASN A 27 -3.21 5.97 12.61
CA ASN A 27 -3.83 7.29 12.54
C ASN A 27 -2.84 8.43 12.84
N GLU A 28 -1.68 8.14 13.45
CA GLU A 28 -0.65 9.15 13.73
C GLU A 28 0.10 9.54 12.45
N THR A 29 0.47 8.55 11.64
CA THR A 29 1.18 8.78 10.36
C THR A 29 0.24 8.90 9.16
N GLY A 30 -1.01 8.43 9.31
CA GLY A 30 -1.96 8.32 8.22
C GLY A 30 -1.62 7.21 7.22
N VAL A 31 -0.77 6.24 7.59
CA VAL A 31 -0.45 5.09 6.72
C VAL A 31 -1.21 3.85 7.17
N SER A 32 -1.82 3.14 6.23
CA SER A 32 -2.55 1.90 6.48
C SER A 32 -2.02 0.74 5.64
N VAL A 33 -1.98 -0.46 6.23
CA VAL A 33 -1.77 -1.70 5.49
C VAL A 33 -3.13 -2.32 5.20
N VAL A 34 -3.44 -2.50 3.91
CA VAL A 34 -4.73 -3.02 3.44
C VAL A 34 -4.51 -4.36 2.76
N TYR A 35 -4.97 -5.43 3.40
CA TYR A 35 -4.92 -6.79 2.88
C TYR A 35 -6.24 -7.19 2.23
N ASP A 36 -6.16 -7.76 1.04
CA ASP A 36 -7.31 -8.30 0.30
C ASP A 36 -7.33 -9.83 0.43
N LYS A 37 -8.21 -10.37 1.28
CA LYS A 37 -8.28 -11.82 1.54
C LYS A 37 -8.65 -12.62 0.30
N ASN A 38 -9.42 -12.04 -0.61
CA ASN A 38 -9.92 -12.72 -1.80
C ASN A 38 -8.85 -12.86 -2.89
N ARG A 39 -7.91 -11.92 -2.95
CA ARG A 39 -6.85 -11.87 -3.97
C ARG A 39 -5.46 -12.19 -3.43
N ASN A 40 -5.34 -12.41 -2.13
CA ASN A 40 -4.12 -12.73 -1.41
C ASN A 40 -2.95 -11.75 -1.66
N TYR A 41 -3.23 -10.45 -1.67
CA TYR A 41 -2.20 -9.41 -1.69
C TYR A 41 -2.53 -8.32 -0.69
N PHE A 42 -1.50 -7.58 -0.27
CA PHE A 42 -1.66 -6.38 0.52
C PHE A 42 -1.07 -5.16 -0.21
N ARG A 43 -1.50 -3.98 0.24
CA ARG A 43 -1.01 -2.68 -0.22
C ARG A 43 -0.75 -1.81 0.99
N ILE A 44 0.17 -0.87 0.85
CA ILE A 44 0.45 0.16 1.84
C ILE A 44 -0.16 1.45 1.29
N GLU A 45 -1.10 2.06 2.01
CA GLU A 45 -1.89 3.21 1.58
C GLU A 45 -1.61 4.42 2.47
N ASP A 46 -1.26 5.54 1.84
CA ASP A 46 -1.13 6.85 2.48
C ASP A 46 -2.48 7.59 2.45
N THR A 47 -3.18 7.58 3.58
CA THR A 47 -4.50 8.20 3.76
C THR A 47 -4.43 9.71 3.99
N THR A 48 -3.23 10.29 4.13
CA THR A 48 -3.06 11.75 4.25
C THR A 48 -3.21 12.45 2.88
N LYS A 49 -2.98 11.71 1.80
CA LYS A 49 -3.09 12.21 0.43
C LYS A 49 -4.55 12.30 -0.02
N PRO A 50 -4.92 13.30 -0.83
CA PRO A 50 -6.24 13.41 -1.43
C PRO A 50 -6.55 12.17 -2.30
N CYS A 51 -7.83 11.99 -2.63
CA CYS A 51 -8.33 10.81 -3.33
C CYS A 51 -7.55 10.53 -4.63
N GLY A 52 -7.08 9.29 -4.83
CA GLY A 52 -6.28 8.93 -6.00
C GLY A 52 -5.36 7.71 -5.79
N ARG A 53 -4.19 7.75 -6.43
CA ARG A 53 -3.16 6.71 -6.33
C ARG A 53 -2.30 6.95 -5.10
N ASN A 54 -2.74 6.40 -3.98
CA ASN A 54 -2.13 6.63 -2.67
C ASN A 54 -1.31 5.43 -2.16
N TYR A 55 -1.09 4.42 -3.00
CA TYR A 55 -0.30 3.26 -2.62
C TYR A 55 1.20 3.52 -2.74
N LEU A 56 1.91 3.08 -1.70
CA LEU A 56 3.35 3.19 -1.53
C LEU A 56 4.05 1.87 -1.91
N ASP A 57 5.35 1.92 -2.14
CA ASP A 57 6.18 0.72 -2.18
C ASP A 57 6.40 0.13 -0.76
N ILE A 58 7.11 -1.01 -0.69
CA ILE A 58 7.44 -1.69 0.57
C ILE A 58 8.30 -0.85 1.53
N ASN A 59 8.93 0.20 1.00
CA ASN A 59 9.78 1.13 1.74
C ASN A 59 9.06 2.43 2.13
N GLY A 60 7.82 2.62 1.68
CA GLY A 60 7.02 3.82 1.94
C GLY A 60 7.19 4.93 0.89
N ASN A 61 7.80 4.64 -0.26
CA ASN A 61 7.97 5.63 -1.32
C ASN A 61 6.72 5.79 -2.19
N ASP A 62 6.49 7.01 -2.67
CA ASP A 62 5.45 7.28 -3.66
C ASP A 62 5.83 6.71 -5.03
N MET A 63 4.97 5.85 -5.59
CA MET A 63 5.25 5.14 -6.84
C MET A 63 4.49 5.68 -8.05
N ASN A 64 3.89 6.88 -7.95
CA ASN A 64 3.09 7.44 -9.02
C ASN A 64 3.90 7.73 -10.29
N ASN A 65 5.15 8.13 -10.13
CA ASN A 65 6.05 8.48 -11.22
C ASN A 65 7.23 7.50 -11.29
N GLU A 66 7.87 7.49 -12.45
CA GLU A 66 9.10 6.75 -12.69
C GLU A 66 10.08 7.56 -13.54
N ILE A 67 11.37 7.25 -13.42
CA ILE A 67 12.41 7.81 -14.25
C ILE A 67 12.68 6.85 -15.42
N VAL A 68 12.49 7.32 -16.64
CA VAL A 68 12.81 6.59 -17.87
C VAL A 68 13.70 7.47 -18.74
N ASN A 69 14.89 7.00 -19.06
CA ASN A 69 15.90 7.75 -19.82
C ASN A 69 16.21 9.13 -19.21
N GLY A 70 16.33 9.20 -17.88
CA GLY A 70 16.63 10.43 -17.14
C GLY A 70 15.49 11.44 -17.02
N LYS A 71 14.29 11.11 -17.54
CA LYS A 71 13.10 11.97 -17.44
C LYS A 71 12.03 11.34 -16.56
N GLN A 72 11.38 12.16 -15.74
CA GLN A 72 10.23 11.74 -14.95
C GLN A 72 8.99 11.66 -15.83
N ARG A 73 8.23 10.57 -15.68
CA ARG A 73 6.90 10.40 -16.27
C ARG A 73 5.95 9.72 -15.29
N GLY A 74 4.66 9.91 -15.49
CA GLY A 74 3.63 9.16 -14.79
C GLY A 74 3.69 7.67 -15.14
N ARG A 75 3.67 6.82 -14.11
CA ARG A 75 3.66 5.37 -14.28
C ARG A 75 2.29 4.92 -14.81
N ASN A 76 2.27 3.98 -15.75
CA ASN A 76 1.00 3.39 -16.19
C ASN A 76 0.40 2.50 -15.09
N ARG A 77 -0.87 2.09 -15.24
CA ARG A 77 -1.57 1.30 -14.23
C ARG A 77 -0.89 -0.03 -13.92
N ALA A 78 -0.44 -0.77 -14.94
CA ALA A 78 0.12 -2.10 -14.77
C ALA A 78 1.45 -2.03 -14.00
N ASP A 79 2.33 -1.11 -14.40
CA ASP A 79 3.62 -0.92 -13.72
C ASP A 79 3.44 -0.37 -12.31
N TYR A 80 2.44 0.49 -12.08
CA TYR A 80 2.10 0.98 -10.75
C TYR A 80 1.66 -0.17 -9.83
N GLN A 81 0.84 -1.09 -10.34
CA GLN A 81 0.40 -2.24 -9.56
C GLN A 81 1.54 -3.19 -9.21
N LYS A 82 2.49 -3.43 -10.13
CA LYS A 82 3.67 -4.29 -9.88
C LYS A 82 4.50 -3.85 -8.68
N VAL A 83 4.55 -2.54 -8.40
CA VAL A 83 5.38 -1.95 -7.35
C VAL A 83 4.60 -1.58 -6.09
N THR A 84 3.29 -1.82 -6.05
CA THR A 84 2.41 -1.47 -4.91
C THR A 84 1.55 -2.62 -4.41
N HIS A 85 1.40 -3.70 -5.19
CA HIS A 85 0.64 -4.90 -4.82
C HIS A 85 1.62 -6.00 -4.45
N PHE A 86 1.67 -6.32 -3.16
CA PHE A 86 2.60 -7.30 -2.62
C PHE A 86 1.84 -8.58 -2.30
N ASN A 87 2.30 -9.70 -2.85
CA ASN A 87 1.75 -11.00 -2.50
C ASN A 87 1.92 -11.25 -1.02
N ASN A 88 0.88 -11.77 -0.37
CA ASN A 88 1.05 -12.26 0.98
C ASN A 88 1.62 -13.69 0.90
N THR A 89 2.93 -13.81 1.08
CA THR A 89 3.66 -15.09 1.13
C THR A 89 3.92 -15.58 2.56
N ASP A 90 3.38 -14.86 3.57
CA ASP A 90 3.29 -15.31 4.97
C ASP A 90 2.11 -16.28 5.13
#